data_AF-A0A0R3E6B1-F1
#
_entry.id   AF-A0A0R3E6B1-F1
#
_cell.length_a   1.000
_cell.length_b   1.000
_cell.length_c   1.000
_cell.angle_alpha   90.00
_cell.angle_beta   90.00
_cell.angle_gamma   90.00
#
_symmetry.space_group_name_H-M   'P 1'
#
loop_
_entity.id
_entity.type
_entity.pdbx_description
1 polymer ?
#
loop_
_entity_poly.entity_id
_entity_poly.type
_entity_poly.pdbx_seq_one_letter_code
_entity_poly.pdbx_strand_id
1 'polypeptide(L)'
;MIDDNFHFGRGDERNEHGVFSSAEEAIAACKRIVDEDLKNSYRPGMSEAELYETYTMFGDDPFVMPIDKADKSITFSAWDYAKERCKAFGFSGTEG
;
A
#
# COMPACT_ATOMS: atom_id res chain seq x y z
N MET A 1 -11.35 30.93 27.55
CA MET A 1 -9.97 30.45 27.37
C MET A 1 -10.11 29.01 26.94
N ILE A 2 -9.78 28.69 25.70
CA ILE A 2 -10.01 27.35 25.13
C ILE A 2 -8.83 26.48 25.57
N ASP A 3 -9.13 25.47 26.37
CA ASP A 3 -8.21 24.40 26.76
C ASP A 3 -7.95 23.53 25.54
N ASP A 4 -6.70 23.15 25.28
CA ASP A 4 -6.44 21.98 24.44
C ASP A 4 -5.56 20.98 25.18
N ASN A 5 -6.09 19.77 25.21
CA ASN A 5 -5.91 18.75 26.22
C ASN A 5 -4.86 17.76 25.71
N PHE A 6 -3.62 17.92 26.16
CA PHE A 6 -2.76 16.82 26.58
C PHE A 6 -2.73 15.58 25.65
N HIS A 7 -1.93 15.60 24.57
CA HIS A 7 -1.44 14.35 23.93
C HIS A 7 0.09 14.25 24.04
N PHE A 8 0.57 14.19 25.29
CA PHE A 8 1.85 13.59 25.62
C PHE A 8 1.72 12.06 25.40
N GLY A 9 2.08 11.57 24.20
CA GLY A 9 2.21 10.13 23.95
C GLY A 9 1.47 9.60 22.72
N ARG A 10 2.00 9.87 21.53
CA ARG A 10 1.98 8.90 20.42
C ARG A 10 3.35 8.95 19.76
N GLY A 11 4.23 8.06 20.20
CA GLY A 11 5.49 7.83 19.50
C GLY A 11 5.14 7.34 18.10
N ASP A 12 5.66 8.03 17.08
CA ASP A 12 5.65 7.63 15.67
C ASP A 12 4.34 6.95 15.23
N GLU A 13 3.29 7.75 14.96
CA GLU A 13 2.08 7.28 14.26
C GLU A 13 2.41 6.90 12.80
N ARG A 14 3.31 5.94 12.60
CA ARG A 14 3.18 5.03 11.47
C ARG A 14 1.87 4.30 11.74
N ASN A 15 0.95 4.32 10.79
CA ASN A 15 -0.17 3.37 10.80
C ASN A 15 0.43 1.97 10.71
N GLU A 16 0.80 1.39 11.85
CA GLU A 16 1.12 -0.02 11.95
C GLU A 16 -0.18 -0.75 11.62
N HIS A 17 -0.33 -1.20 10.38
CA HIS A 17 -1.45 -2.02 9.93
C HIS A 17 -1.52 -3.41 10.63
N GLY A 18 -0.73 -3.60 11.68
CA GLY A 18 -0.59 -4.80 12.49
C GLY A 18 0.86 -5.30 12.52
N VAL A 19 1.23 -5.96 13.62
CA VAL A 19 2.39 -6.84 13.65
C VAL A 19 1.92 -8.23 13.21
N PHE A 20 2.44 -8.70 12.09
CA PHE A 20 2.09 -10.02 11.56
C PHE A 20 3.08 -11.08 12.04
N SER A 21 2.60 -12.32 12.17
CA SER A 21 3.43 -13.43 12.67
C SER A 21 4.37 -13.97 11.59
N SER A 22 4.11 -13.65 10.32
CA SER A 22 4.94 -14.05 9.18
C SER A 22 5.15 -12.91 8.18
N ALA A 23 6.26 -13.00 7.45
CA ALA A 23 6.56 -12.13 6.32
C ALA A 23 5.45 -12.18 5.25
N GLU A 24 4.90 -13.37 5.01
CA GLU A 24 3.86 -13.61 4.01
C GLU A 24 2.56 -12.89 4.36
N GLU A 25 2.16 -12.89 5.63
CA GLU A 25 0.98 -12.17 6.11
C GLU A 25 1.16 -10.66 5.99
N ALA A 26 2.34 -10.15 6.37
CA ALA A 26 2.66 -8.73 6.23
C ALA A 26 2.63 -8.30 4.75
N ILE A 27 3.26 -9.08 3.87
CA ILE A 27 3.24 -8.84 2.43
C ILE A 27 1.80 -8.90 1.89
N ALA A 28 0.99 -9.86 2.33
CA ALA A 28 -0.41 -9.97 1.91
C ALA A 28 -1.23 -8.75 2.36
N ALA A 29 -0.98 -8.21 3.55
CA ALA A 29 -1.62 -6.98 4.01
C ALA A 29 -1.21 -5.78 3.16
N CYS A 30 0.09 -5.60 2.89
CA CYS A 30 0.57 -4.53 2.01
C CYS A 30 -0.05 -4.64 0.61
N LYS A 31 -0.09 -5.84 0.03
CA LYS A 31 -0.72 -6.09 -1.27
C LYS A 31 -2.20 -5.70 -1.29
N ARG A 32 -2.96 -5.98 -0.23
CA ARG A 32 -4.38 -5.60 -0.15
C ARG A 32 -4.57 -4.09 -0.16
N ILE A 33 -3.73 -3.34 0.58
CA ILE A 33 -3.77 -1.87 0.60
C ILE A 33 -3.55 -1.33 -0.82
N VAL A 34 -2.49 -1.79 -1.49
CA VAL A 34 -2.20 -1.38 -2.88
C VAL A 34 -3.36 -1.74 -3.81
N ASP A 35 -3.92 -2.94 -3.69
CA ASP A 35 -5.07 -3.37 -4.51
C ASP A 35 -6.31 -2.49 -4.29
N GLU A 36 -6.57 -2.06 -3.05
CA GLU A 36 -7.68 -1.16 -2.72
C GLU A 36 -7.44 0.25 -3.26
N ASP A 37 -6.23 0.79 -3.11
CA ASP A 37 -5.87 2.10 -3.65
C ASP A 37 -5.97 2.15 -5.17
N LEU A 38 -5.49 1.10 -5.85
CA LEU A 38 -5.62 0.98 -7.30
C LEU A 38 -7.09 0.90 -7.71
N LYS A 39 -7.94 0.16 -7.00
CA LYS A 39 -9.38 0.11 -7.31
C LYS A 39 -10.06 1.45 -7.09
N ASN A 40 -9.73 2.14 -6.00
CA ASN A 40 -10.29 3.44 -5.67
C ASN A 40 -9.83 4.54 -6.63
N SER A 41 -8.60 4.43 -7.13
CA SER A 41 -8.01 5.35 -8.10
C SER A 41 -8.45 5.07 -9.54
N TYR A 42 -8.80 3.82 -9.85
CA TYR A 42 -9.17 3.41 -11.20
C TYR A 42 -10.45 4.08 -11.67
N ARG A 43 -10.39 4.64 -12.87
CA ARG A 43 -11.55 5.18 -13.60
C ARG A 43 -11.66 4.46 -14.95
N PRO A 44 -12.89 4.11 -15.40
CA PRO A 44 -13.08 3.53 -16.71
C PRO A 44 -12.44 4.39 -17.81
N GLY A 45 -11.62 3.76 -18.65
CA GLY A 45 -10.87 4.45 -19.71
C GLY A 45 -9.46 4.92 -19.34
N MET A 46 -9.04 4.81 -18.07
CA MET A 46 -7.63 5.01 -17.70
C MET A 46 -6.75 3.89 -18.24
N SER A 47 -5.58 4.27 -18.74
CA SER A 47 -4.49 3.36 -19.06
C SER A 47 -3.80 2.84 -17.79
N GLU A 48 -3.09 1.72 -17.92
CA GLU A 48 -2.24 1.18 -16.86
C GLU A 48 -1.20 2.19 -16.35
N ALA A 49 -0.71 3.06 -17.24
CA ALA A 49 0.28 4.08 -16.92
C ALA A 49 -0.32 5.22 -16.09
N GLU A 50 -1.52 5.71 -16.47
CA GLU A 50 -2.23 6.74 -15.71
C GLU A 50 -2.65 6.24 -14.34
N LEU A 51 -3.07 4.97 -14.24
CA LEU A 51 -3.41 4.36 -12.96
C LEU A 51 -2.17 4.25 -12.05
N TYR A 52 -1.05 3.77 -12.60
CA TYR A 52 0.20 3.66 -11.87
C TYR A 52 0.72 5.03 -11.43
N GLU A 53 0.69 6.02 -12.32
CA GLU A 53 1.08 7.40 -12.02
C GLU A 53 0.23 7.98 -10.87
N THR A 54 -1.09 7.81 -10.94
CA THR A 54 -2.02 8.24 -9.90
C THR A 54 -1.67 7.58 -8.56
N TYR A 55 -1.43 6.28 -8.56
CA TYR A 55 -1.02 5.56 -7.34
C TYR A 55 0.32 6.07 -6.79
N THR A 56 1.34 6.32 -7.63
CA THR A 56 2.61 6.85 -7.14
C THR A 56 2.54 8.28 -6.59
N MET A 57 1.51 9.05 -6.96
CA MET A 57 1.29 10.40 -6.45
C MET A 57 0.41 10.46 -5.21
N PHE A 58 -0.59 9.59 -5.11
CA PHE A 58 -1.66 9.68 -4.10
C PHE A 58 -1.92 8.40 -3.31
N GLY A 59 -1.42 7.26 -3.75
CA GLY A 59 -1.60 5.97 -3.08
C GLY A 59 -0.68 5.78 -1.89
N ASP A 60 -1.02 4.83 -1.03
CA ASP A 60 -0.22 4.46 0.12
C ASP A 60 1.00 3.66 -0.34
N ASP A 61 2.16 3.89 0.30
CA ASP A 61 3.40 3.14 0.10
C ASP A 61 3.68 2.20 1.29
N PRO A 62 2.95 1.08 1.42
CA PRO A 62 3.15 0.14 2.51
C PRO A 62 4.44 -0.65 2.32
N PHE A 63 5.35 -0.56 3.28
CA PHE A 63 6.59 -1.35 3.32
C PHE A 63 6.55 -2.37 4.46
N VAL A 64 7.17 -3.53 4.25
CA VAL A 64 7.31 -4.56 5.27
C VAL A 64 8.67 -4.40 5.95
N MET A 65 8.66 -4.19 7.26
CA MET A 65 9.88 -4.21 8.07
C MET A 65 10.02 -5.57 8.76
N PRO A 66 11.17 -6.25 8.64
CA PRO A 66 11.44 -7.43 9.43
C PRO A 66 11.58 -7.06 10.92
N ILE A 67 11.04 -7.90 11.81
CA ILE A 67 11.19 -7.72 13.27
C ILE A 67 12.67 -7.81 13.65
N ASP A 68 13.38 -8.78 13.06
CA ASP A 68 14.84 -8.83 13.10
C ASP A 68 15.42 -8.01 11.94
N LYS A 69 16.05 -6.87 12.26
CA LYS A 69 16.70 -6.01 11.26
C LYS A 69 17.86 -6.70 10.52
N ALA A 70 18.36 -7.83 11.02
CA ALA A 70 19.34 -8.66 10.32
C ALA A 70 18.71 -9.55 9.23
N ASP A 71 17.41 -9.78 9.29
CA ASP A 71 16.67 -10.57 8.30
C ASP A 71 16.39 -9.75 7.04
N LYS A 72 17.27 -9.90 6.05
CA LYS A 72 17.14 -9.27 4.74
C LYS A 72 16.29 -10.09 3.75
N SER A 73 15.68 -11.19 4.18
CA SER A 73 14.90 -12.06 3.29
C SER A 73 13.57 -11.43 2.86
N ILE A 74 13.09 -10.45 3.62
CA ILE A 74 11.84 -9.76 3.33
C ILE A 74 12.12 -8.51 2.50
N THR A 75 11.90 -8.61 1.19
CA THR A 75 11.93 -7.47 0.27
C THR A 75 10.56 -7.33 -0.39
N PHE A 76 9.77 -6.36 0.07
CA PHE A 76 8.51 -5.99 -0.59
C PHE A 76 8.57 -4.52 -0.98
N SER A 77 8.17 -4.24 -2.23
CA SER A 77 8.09 -2.91 -2.82
C SER A 77 6.67 -2.71 -3.29
N ALA A 78 5.95 -1.77 -2.67
CA ALA A 78 4.57 -1.49 -3.00
C ALA A 78 4.44 -1.01 -4.45
N TRP A 79 5.40 -0.19 -4.91
CA TRP A 79 5.43 0.33 -6.27
C TRP A 79 5.64 -0.76 -7.32
N ASP A 80 6.56 -1.70 -7.08
CA ASP A 80 6.77 -2.80 -8.03
C ASP A 80 5.51 -3.67 -8.12
N TYR A 81 4.88 -3.96 -6.98
CA TYR A 81 3.61 -4.68 -6.94
C TYR A 81 2.49 -3.91 -7.66
N ALA A 82 2.36 -2.60 -7.41
CA ALA A 82 1.35 -1.77 -8.05
C ALA A 82 1.52 -1.73 -9.57
N LYS A 83 2.76 -1.66 -10.06
CA LYS A 83 3.08 -1.67 -11.48
C LYS A 83 2.66 -2.97 -12.17
N GLU A 84 2.90 -4.11 -11.54
CA GLU A 84 2.41 -5.40 -12.03
C GLU A 84 0.88 -5.45 -12.03
N ARG A 85 0.27 -4.91 -10.98
CA ARG A 85 -1.18 -4.92 -10.81
C ARG A 85 -1.90 -4.04 -11.81
N CYS A 86 -1.37 -2.86 -12.12
CA CYS A 86 -1.93 -1.95 -13.13
C CYS A 86 -2.03 -2.62 -14.51
N LYS A 87 -1.02 -3.41 -14.89
CA LYS A 87 -1.03 -4.20 -16.13
C LYS A 87 -2.14 -5.25 -16.13
N ALA A 88 -2.39 -5.89 -14.99
CA ALA A 88 -3.47 -6.86 -14.83
C ALA A 88 -4.86 -6.20 -14.84
N PHE A 89 -5.00 -4.98 -14.30
CA PHE A 89 -6.25 -4.21 -14.32
C PHE A 89 -6.69 -3.88 -15.75
N GLY A 90 -5.76 -3.47 -16.61
CA GLY A 90 -6.02 -3.20 -18.03
C GLY A 90 -6.55 -4.40 -18.82
N PHE A 91 -6.39 -5.64 -18.32
CA PHE A 91 -6.88 -6.86 -18.95
C PHE A 91 -8.32 -7.23 -18.54
N SER A 92 -8.85 -6.63 -17.47
CA SER A 92 -10.22 -6.92 -16.97
C SER A 92 -11.31 -6.01 -17.51
N GLY A 93 -10.95 -5.00 -18.32
CA GLY A 93 -11.88 -4.03 -18.91
C GLY A 93 -12.54 -4.46 -20.23
N THR A 94 -12.39 -5.72 -20.64
CA THR A 94 -13.02 -6.25 -21.86
C THR A 94 -13.79 -7.54 -21.57
N GLU A 95 -14.96 -7.42 -20.96
CA GLU A 95 -16.07 -8.34 -21.25
C GLU A 95 -17.28 -7.49 -21.63
N GLY A 96 -17.90 -7.85 -22.76
CA GLY A 96 -18.78 -7.01 -23.59
C GLY A 96 -20.26 -7.03 -23.23
#